data_AF-R6BRH1-F1
#
_entry.id   AF-R6BRH1-F1
#
_cell.length_a   1.000
_cell.length_b   1.000
_cell.length_c   1.000
_cell.angle_alpha   90.00
_cell.angle_beta   90.00
_cell.angle_gamma   90.00
#
_symmetry.space_group_name_H-M   'P 1'
#
loop_
_entity.id
_entity.type
_entity.pdbx_description
1 polymer ?
#
loop_
_entity_poly.entity_id
_entity_poly.type
_entity_poly.pdbx_seq_one_letter_code
_entity_poly.pdbx_strand_id
1 'polypeptide(L)'
;MDQVRRKTNATSAYQRHLTGKGVTVAFLDTGISMHPDLQGRILAFRDFQNGKKYPYDDSGHGTHVAGICCGSGQLSRGQYAGMAPGAGIVSAKVLDYHGNGMREQVLSSVSWILKNKNRYHIKILNVSVGAVNSLEEKNAVLAECMEHAWDAGLVVVGAAGNMGPLLPVIWGHTPAV
;
A
#
# COMPACT_ATOMS: atom_id res chain seq x y z
N MET A 1 -12.70 -11.72 -3.18
CA MET A 1 -12.94 -10.29 -3.50
C MET A 1 -14.28 -10.05 -4.20
N ASP A 2 -14.96 -11.05 -4.75
CA ASP A 2 -16.24 -10.87 -5.49
C ASP A 2 -17.33 -10.08 -4.78
N GLN A 3 -17.55 -10.30 -3.48
CA GLN A 3 -18.56 -9.56 -2.75
C GLN A 3 -18.23 -8.06 -2.68
N VAL A 4 -16.97 -7.71 -2.39
CA VAL A 4 -16.51 -6.32 -2.32
C VAL A 4 -16.63 -5.65 -3.69
N ARG A 5 -16.14 -6.31 -4.75
CA ARG A 5 -16.18 -5.75 -6.12
C ARG A 5 -17.62 -5.48 -6.59
N ARG A 6 -18.58 -6.31 -6.21
CA ARG A 6 -20.00 -6.06 -6.47
C ARG A 6 -20.52 -4.86 -5.68
N LYS A 7 -20.23 -4.80 -4.37
CA LYS A 7 -20.70 -3.71 -3.49
C LYS A 7 -20.13 -2.34 -3.89
N THR A 8 -18.91 -2.29 -4.41
CA THR A 8 -18.27 -1.04 -4.87
C THR A 8 -18.52 -0.75 -6.35
N ASN A 9 -19.34 -1.55 -7.05
CA ASN A 9 -19.58 -1.47 -8.48
C ASN A 9 -18.31 -1.51 -9.36
N ALA A 10 -17.23 -2.16 -8.87
CA ALA A 10 -15.97 -2.30 -9.60
C ALA A 10 -16.14 -3.13 -10.89
N THR A 11 -17.15 -3.99 -10.95
CA THR A 11 -17.51 -4.77 -12.14
C THR A 11 -17.70 -3.92 -13.40
N SER A 12 -18.26 -2.71 -13.25
CA SER A 12 -18.46 -1.78 -14.38
C SER A 12 -17.13 -1.29 -14.99
N ALA A 13 -16.08 -1.15 -14.18
CA ALA A 13 -14.74 -0.79 -14.66
C ALA A 13 -14.13 -1.92 -15.50
N TYR A 14 -14.32 -3.18 -15.09
CA TYR A 14 -13.80 -4.34 -15.84
C TYR A 14 -14.52 -4.55 -17.17
N GLN A 15 -15.81 -4.26 -17.25
CA GLN A 15 -16.54 -4.29 -18.53
C GLN A 15 -15.97 -3.26 -19.53
N ARG A 16 -15.36 -2.19 -19.02
CA ARG A 16 -14.62 -1.19 -19.80
C ARG A 16 -13.13 -1.54 -19.97
N HIS A 17 -12.73 -2.76 -19.62
CA HIS A 17 -11.36 -3.28 -19.70
C HIS A 17 -10.34 -2.48 -18.84
N LEU A 18 -10.81 -1.80 -17.79
CA LEU A 18 -9.96 -1.07 -16.86
C LEU A 18 -9.42 -2.03 -15.79
N THR A 19 -8.14 -2.37 -15.88
CA THR A 19 -7.48 -3.34 -14.98
C THR A 19 -6.37 -2.71 -14.12
N GLY A 20 -6.08 -1.42 -14.31
CA GLY A 20 -4.91 -0.76 -13.72
C GLY A 20 -3.61 -0.98 -14.50
N LYS A 21 -3.65 -1.63 -15.67
CA LYS A 21 -2.47 -1.80 -16.53
C LYS A 21 -1.81 -0.45 -16.83
N GLY A 22 -0.48 -0.39 -16.64
CA GLY A 22 0.32 0.83 -16.83
C GLY A 22 0.34 1.78 -15.62
N VAL A 23 -0.36 1.43 -14.55
CA VAL A 23 -0.34 2.13 -13.25
C VAL A 23 0.34 1.24 -12.23
N THR A 24 1.19 1.83 -11.39
CA THR A 24 1.86 1.13 -10.29
C THR A 24 1.42 1.66 -8.93
N VAL A 25 1.14 0.74 -8.02
CA VAL A 25 0.84 1.00 -6.60
C VAL A 25 2.07 0.67 -5.76
N ALA A 26 2.52 1.63 -4.97
CA ALA A 26 3.54 1.41 -3.95
C ALA A 26 2.88 1.08 -2.60
N PHE A 27 3.36 0.04 -1.92
CA PHE A 27 2.86 -0.40 -0.62
C PHE A 27 3.93 -0.21 0.44
N LEU A 28 3.58 0.48 1.53
CA LEU A 28 4.36 0.58 2.76
C LEU A 28 3.76 -0.41 3.76
N ASP A 29 4.42 -1.55 3.95
CA ASP A 29 3.82 -2.65 4.70
C ASP A 29 4.87 -3.63 5.29
N THR A 30 4.47 -4.83 5.68
CA THR A 30 5.31 -5.94 6.17
C THR A 30 6.12 -6.62 5.06
N GLY A 31 5.98 -6.17 3.81
CA GLY A 31 6.70 -6.69 2.65
C GLY A 31 5.76 -7.31 1.63
N ILE A 32 6.29 -8.23 0.83
CA ILE A 32 5.51 -8.95 -0.18
C ILE A 32 6.15 -10.31 -0.47
N SER A 33 5.32 -11.36 -0.46
CA SER A 33 5.73 -12.71 -0.85
C SER A 33 5.63 -12.92 -2.36
N MET A 34 6.46 -13.81 -2.90
CA MET A 34 6.40 -14.25 -4.30
C MET A 34 5.22 -15.23 -4.50
N HIS A 35 4.00 -14.69 -4.43
CA HIS A 35 2.77 -15.47 -4.58
C HIS A 35 2.37 -15.57 -6.07
N PRO A 36 1.83 -16.72 -6.56
CA PRO A 36 1.42 -16.87 -7.96
C PRO A 36 0.42 -15.80 -8.43
N ASP A 37 -0.53 -15.43 -7.57
CA ASP A 37 -1.49 -14.34 -7.86
C ASP A 37 -0.86 -12.93 -7.87
N LEU A 38 0.45 -12.77 -7.69
CA LEU A 38 1.19 -11.50 -7.80
C LEU A 38 2.36 -11.59 -8.80
N GLN A 39 2.56 -12.76 -9.42
CA GLN A 39 3.68 -13.03 -10.29
C GLN A 39 3.70 -12.07 -11.51
N GLY A 40 4.90 -11.61 -11.87
CA GLY A 40 5.11 -10.71 -13.00
C GLY A 40 4.66 -9.26 -12.77
N ARG A 41 4.14 -8.94 -11.57
CA ARG A 41 3.70 -7.57 -11.23
C ARG A 41 4.54 -6.88 -10.15
N ILE A 42 5.37 -7.61 -9.41
CA ILE A 42 6.32 -7.01 -8.45
C ILE A 42 7.49 -6.40 -9.22
N LEU A 43 7.44 -5.08 -9.43
CA LEU A 43 8.42 -4.32 -10.20
C LEU A 43 9.66 -3.96 -9.37
N ALA A 44 9.47 -3.72 -8.08
CA ALA A 44 10.56 -3.44 -7.16
C ALA A 44 10.19 -3.83 -5.73
N PHE A 45 11.21 -4.19 -4.96
CA PHE A 45 11.13 -4.44 -3.53
C PHE A 45 12.30 -3.76 -2.84
N ARG A 46 12.03 -3.14 -1.68
CA ARG A 46 13.08 -2.65 -0.79
C ARG A 46 12.73 -2.91 0.66
N ASP A 47 13.67 -3.49 1.37
CA ASP A 47 13.55 -3.78 2.80
C ASP A 47 14.25 -2.69 3.62
N PHE A 48 13.47 -1.95 4.40
CA PHE A 48 13.95 -0.95 5.35
C PHE A 48 14.06 -1.49 6.79
N GLN A 49 13.58 -2.71 7.05
CA GLN A 49 13.74 -3.39 8.35
C GLN A 49 15.11 -4.06 8.44
N ASN A 50 15.39 -4.98 7.52
CA ASN A 50 16.54 -5.89 7.61
C ASN A 50 17.50 -5.79 6.42
N GLY A 51 17.20 -4.92 5.45
CA GLY A 51 18.05 -4.73 4.27
C GLY A 51 18.15 -5.95 3.34
N LYS A 52 17.22 -6.91 3.41
CA LYS A 52 17.23 -8.06 2.50
C LYS A 52 16.95 -7.61 1.06
N LYS A 53 17.61 -8.29 0.12
CA LYS A 53 17.57 -7.93 -1.31
C LYS A 53 16.39 -8.53 -2.07
N TYR A 54 15.84 -9.64 -1.57
CA TYR A 54 14.77 -10.39 -2.25
C TYR A 54 13.43 -10.15 -1.58
N PRO A 55 12.32 -10.10 -2.34
CA PRO A 55 10.98 -9.96 -1.78
C PRO A 55 10.67 -11.07 -0.79
N TYR A 56 10.16 -10.67 0.38
CA TYR A 56 9.61 -11.55 1.38
C TYR A 56 8.56 -10.78 2.19
N ASP A 57 7.68 -11.54 2.81
CA ASP A 57 6.73 -11.07 3.80
C ASP A 57 6.68 -12.11 4.90
N ASP A 58 7.19 -11.76 6.07
CA ASP A 58 7.25 -12.63 7.23
C ASP A 58 5.97 -12.54 8.08
N SER A 59 5.16 -11.48 7.93
CA SER A 59 3.89 -11.32 8.66
C SER A 59 2.69 -11.81 7.85
N GLY A 60 2.68 -11.55 6.53
CA GLY A 60 1.59 -11.86 5.61
C GLY A 60 0.61 -10.71 5.35
N HIS A 61 0.64 -9.65 6.17
CA HIS A 61 -0.25 -8.50 6.02
C HIS A 61 -0.05 -7.78 4.68
N GLY A 62 1.19 -7.43 4.32
CA GLY A 62 1.49 -6.73 3.08
C GLY A 62 1.14 -7.52 1.82
N THR A 63 1.37 -8.84 1.83
CA THR A 63 0.95 -9.73 0.75
C THR A 63 -0.57 -9.77 0.62
N HIS A 64 -1.30 -9.80 1.73
CA HIS A 64 -2.76 -9.78 1.74
C HIS A 64 -3.32 -8.45 1.19
N VAL A 65 -2.78 -7.31 1.64
CA VAL A 65 -3.15 -5.98 1.14
C VAL A 65 -2.85 -5.84 -0.36
N ALA A 66 -1.65 -6.26 -0.80
CA ALA A 66 -1.31 -6.28 -2.21
C ALA A 66 -2.21 -7.21 -3.03
N GLY A 67 -2.68 -8.32 -2.46
CA GLY A 67 -3.66 -9.23 -3.08
C GLY A 67 -5.03 -8.58 -3.29
N ILE A 68 -5.55 -7.88 -2.28
CA ILE A 68 -6.82 -7.12 -2.38
C ILE A 68 -6.75 -6.11 -3.54
N CYS A 69 -5.61 -5.45 -3.72
CA CYS A 69 -5.43 -4.44 -4.76
C CYS A 69 -5.11 -5.07 -6.12
N CYS A 70 -4.06 -5.87 -6.22
CA CYS A 70 -3.40 -6.25 -7.47
C CYS A 70 -3.38 -7.76 -7.77
N GLY A 71 -4.07 -8.57 -6.94
CA GLY A 71 -4.14 -10.02 -7.14
C GLY A 71 -4.78 -10.38 -8.48
N SER A 72 -4.16 -11.26 -9.27
CA SER A 72 -4.78 -11.73 -10.53
C SER A 72 -5.95 -12.67 -10.29
N GLY A 73 -6.03 -13.27 -9.10
CA GLY A 73 -7.02 -14.31 -8.79
C GLY A 73 -6.82 -15.59 -9.60
N GLN A 74 -5.65 -15.82 -10.18
CA GLN A 74 -5.38 -16.97 -11.05
C GLN A 74 -5.65 -18.29 -10.33
N LEU A 75 -5.16 -18.43 -9.09
CA LEU A 75 -5.36 -19.64 -8.29
C LEU A 75 -6.83 -19.90 -7.94
N SER A 76 -7.66 -18.85 -7.96
CA SER A 76 -9.09 -18.91 -7.65
C SER A 76 -10.00 -18.79 -8.87
N ARG A 77 -9.45 -18.92 -10.09
CA ARG A 77 -10.19 -18.72 -11.35
C ARG A 77 -10.94 -17.37 -11.41
N GLY A 78 -10.34 -16.34 -10.82
CA GLY A 78 -10.85 -14.96 -10.79
C GLY A 78 -11.68 -14.58 -9.56
N GLN A 79 -12.11 -15.53 -8.72
CA GLN A 79 -13.00 -15.29 -7.57
C GLN A 79 -12.38 -14.33 -6.51
N TYR A 80 -11.06 -14.41 -6.36
CA TYR A 80 -10.28 -13.59 -5.43
C TYR A 80 -9.39 -12.57 -6.14
N ALA A 81 -9.64 -12.28 -7.41
CA ALA A 81 -8.93 -11.22 -8.11
C ALA A 81 -9.15 -9.85 -7.42
N GLY A 82 -8.08 -9.08 -7.33
CA GLY A 82 -8.06 -7.76 -6.71
C GLY A 82 -8.82 -6.71 -7.50
N MET A 83 -8.77 -5.47 -7.01
CA MET A 83 -9.43 -4.33 -7.64
C MET A 83 -8.79 -3.91 -8.98
N ALA A 84 -7.48 -3.99 -9.09
CA ALA A 84 -6.66 -3.59 -10.24
C ALA A 84 -5.67 -4.72 -10.60
N PRO A 85 -6.15 -5.86 -11.14
CA PRO A 85 -5.34 -7.06 -11.36
C PRO A 85 -4.21 -6.89 -12.39
N GLY A 86 -4.21 -5.79 -13.17
CA GLY A 86 -3.18 -5.45 -14.14
C GLY A 86 -2.16 -4.42 -13.64
N ALA A 87 -2.31 -3.89 -12.42
CA ALA A 87 -1.41 -2.87 -11.88
C ALA A 87 -0.03 -3.43 -11.49
N GLY A 88 1.00 -2.61 -11.66
CA GLY A 88 2.33 -2.88 -11.11
C GLY A 88 2.38 -2.72 -9.60
N ILE A 89 3.31 -3.40 -8.95
CA ILE A 89 3.50 -3.40 -7.50
C ILE A 89 4.93 -2.97 -7.19
N VAL A 90 5.07 -1.96 -6.34
CA VAL A 90 6.32 -1.63 -5.67
C VAL A 90 6.10 -1.88 -4.18
N SER A 91 6.95 -2.70 -3.55
CA SER A 91 6.81 -3.00 -2.12
C SER A 91 7.99 -2.41 -1.34
N ALA A 92 7.68 -1.58 -0.36
CA ALA A 92 8.62 -1.12 0.64
C ALA A 92 8.25 -1.77 1.98
N LYS A 93 9.10 -2.69 2.45
CA LYS A 93 8.94 -3.29 3.77
C LYS A 93 9.42 -2.30 4.82
N VAL A 94 8.48 -1.75 5.59
CA VAL A 94 8.72 -0.79 6.68
C VAL A 94 8.22 -1.30 8.03
N LEU A 95 7.60 -2.48 8.05
CA LEU A 95 7.12 -3.15 9.26
C LEU A 95 7.81 -4.51 9.45
N ASP A 96 8.02 -4.89 10.70
CA ASP A 96 8.49 -6.21 11.12
C ASP A 96 7.38 -7.28 11.10
N TYR A 97 7.72 -8.49 11.55
CA TYR A 97 6.82 -9.63 11.66
C TYR A 97 5.54 -9.33 12.47
N HIS A 98 5.65 -8.48 13.49
CA HIS A 98 4.54 -8.10 14.38
C HIS A 98 3.75 -6.89 13.86
N GLY A 99 4.12 -6.32 12.71
CA GLY A 99 3.50 -5.12 12.18
C GLY A 99 4.02 -3.81 12.81
N ASN A 100 5.14 -3.86 13.54
CA ASN A 100 5.77 -2.67 14.11
C ASN A 100 6.79 -2.09 13.13
N GLY A 101 6.85 -0.76 13.05
CA GLY A 101 7.81 -0.05 12.20
C GLY A 101 8.34 1.21 12.88
N MET A 102 9.52 1.64 12.45
CA MET A 102 10.08 2.92 12.87
C MET A 102 9.68 4.02 11.89
N ARG A 103 9.40 5.20 12.42
CA ARG A 103 9.05 6.38 11.64
C ARG A 103 10.10 6.70 10.58
N GLU A 104 11.38 6.59 10.94
CA GLU A 104 12.51 6.87 10.05
C GLU A 104 12.54 5.94 8.83
N GLN A 105 12.07 4.70 8.99
CA GLN A 105 11.95 3.74 7.89
C GLN A 105 10.80 4.13 6.94
N VAL A 106 9.68 4.59 7.50
CA VAL A 106 8.55 5.12 6.71
C VAL A 106 9.00 6.34 5.89
N LEU A 107 9.63 7.34 6.52
CA LEU A 107 10.12 8.54 5.83
C LEU A 107 11.13 8.19 4.72
N SER A 108 12.09 7.31 5.03
CA SER A 108 13.09 6.84 4.06
C SER A 108 12.46 6.08 2.89
N SER A 109 11.39 5.34 3.15
CA SER A 109 10.67 4.60 2.12
C SER A 109 9.91 5.51 1.16
N VAL A 110 9.25 6.56 1.66
CA VAL A 110 8.56 7.55 0.83
C VAL A 110 9.56 8.28 -0.05
N SER A 111 10.70 8.71 0.51
CA SER A 111 11.78 9.33 -0.27
C SER A 111 12.27 8.40 -1.39
N TRP A 112 12.48 7.11 -1.10
CA TRP A 112 12.87 6.14 -2.12
C TRP A 112 11.79 5.94 -3.19
N ILE A 113 10.52 5.91 -2.82
CA ILE A 113 9.39 5.80 -3.76
C ILE A 113 9.33 7.01 -4.67
N LEU A 114 9.42 8.23 -4.13
CA LEU A 114 9.43 9.46 -4.92
C LEU A 114 10.60 9.49 -5.91
N LYS A 115 11.80 9.08 -5.47
CA LYS A 115 12.98 8.96 -6.34
C LYS A 115 12.79 7.97 -7.48
N ASN A 116 12.00 6.91 -7.29
CA ASN A 116 11.76 5.87 -8.28
C ASN A 116 10.39 6.00 -8.98
N LYS A 117 9.63 7.05 -8.68
CA LYS A 117 8.26 7.26 -9.16
C LYS A 117 8.15 7.13 -10.67
N ASN A 118 9.00 7.87 -11.40
CA ASN A 118 8.98 7.86 -12.86
C ASN A 118 9.48 6.54 -13.43
N ARG A 119 10.54 5.96 -12.82
CA ARG A 119 11.13 4.69 -13.24
C ARG A 119 10.11 3.54 -13.23
N TYR A 120 9.28 3.46 -12.18
CA TYR A 120 8.30 2.38 -12.03
C TYR A 120 6.86 2.82 -12.33
N HIS A 121 6.64 4.01 -12.88
CA HIS A 121 5.29 4.55 -13.13
C HIS A 121 4.38 4.52 -11.89
N ILE A 122 4.94 4.84 -10.72
CA ILE A 122 4.20 4.88 -9.45
C ILE A 122 3.23 6.06 -9.48
N LYS A 123 1.95 5.77 -9.25
CA LYS A 123 0.88 6.79 -9.17
C LYS A 123 0.14 6.78 -7.84
N ILE A 124 0.18 5.65 -7.13
CA ILE A 124 -0.57 5.46 -5.89
C ILE A 124 0.40 5.01 -4.79
N LEU A 125 0.27 5.60 -3.61
CA LEU A 125 0.95 5.21 -2.39
C LEU A 125 -0.08 4.69 -1.39
N ASN A 126 -0.04 3.40 -1.09
CA ASN A 126 -0.89 2.77 -0.10
C ASN A 126 -0.14 2.62 1.23
N VAL A 127 -0.74 3.17 2.29
CA VAL A 127 -0.22 3.16 3.66
C VAL A 127 -1.24 2.48 4.56
N SER A 128 -1.16 1.16 4.68
CA SER A 128 -2.08 0.34 5.49
C SER A 128 -1.55 0.12 6.90
N VAL A 129 -0.99 1.18 7.48
CA VAL A 129 -0.45 1.24 8.85
C VAL A 129 -1.04 2.47 9.51
N GLY A 130 -0.91 2.61 10.82
CA GLY A 130 -1.26 3.81 11.57
C GLY A 130 -0.36 3.97 12.77
N ALA A 131 0.06 5.19 13.10
CA ALA A 131 0.73 5.45 14.37
C ALA A 131 -0.32 5.51 15.50
N VAL A 132 -0.13 4.70 16.55
CA VAL A 132 -1.08 4.59 17.68
C VAL A 132 -0.74 5.56 18.82
N ASN A 133 0.31 6.38 18.67
CA ASN A 133 0.79 7.24 19.74
C ASN A 133 0.07 8.59 19.77
N SER A 134 -0.47 8.93 20.94
CA SER A 134 -1.24 10.12 21.30
C SER A 134 -0.45 11.44 21.36
N LEU A 135 0.75 11.49 20.77
CA LEU A 135 1.57 12.69 20.74
C LEU A 135 1.42 13.32 19.36
N GLU A 136 0.49 14.27 19.23
CA GLU A 136 0.15 14.97 17.98
C GLU A 136 1.39 15.45 17.20
N GLU A 137 2.39 16.00 17.89
CA GLU A 137 3.64 16.48 17.27
C GLU A 137 4.43 15.36 16.58
N LYS A 138 4.43 14.13 17.10
CA LYS A 138 5.19 13.02 16.51
C LYS A 138 4.53 12.48 15.24
N ASN A 139 3.21 12.65 15.10
CA ASN A 139 2.46 12.25 13.92
C ASN A 139 2.51 13.35 12.83
N ALA A 140 2.75 14.61 13.18
CA ALA A 140 2.83 15.73 12.24
C ALA A 140 3.87 15.49 11.13
N VAL A 141 5.05 14.95 11.47
CA VAL A 141 6.10 14.67 10.47
C VAL A 141 5.68 13.57 9.48
N LEU A 142 4.92 12.57 9.93
CA LEU A 142 4.40 11.53 9.04
C LEU A 142 3.32 12.09 8.13
N ALA A 143 2.40 12.91 8.69
CA ALA A 143 1.39 13.62 7.91
C ALA A 143 2.02 14.52 6.84
N GLU A 144 2.97 15.38 7.21
CA GLU A 144 3.70 16.24 6.28
C GLU A 144 4.41 15.43 5.18
N CYS A 145 5.00 14.29 5.54
CA CYS A 145 5.60 13.40 4.55
C CYS A 145 4.58 12.84 3.55
N MET A 146 3.35 12.56 3.97
CA MET A 146 2.28 12.09 3.10
C MET A 146 1.73 13.23 2.23
N GLU A 147 1.54 14.43 2.79
CA GLU A 147 1.15 15.62 2.04
C GLU A 147 2.21 15.96 0.97
N HIS A 148 3.50 15.87 1.30
CA HIS A 148 4.56 16.04 0.31
C HIS A 148 4.51 14.95 -0.78
N ALA A 149 4.19 13.70 -0.44
CA ALA A 149 4.01 12.66 -1.45
C ALA A 149 2.81 12.97 -2.38
N TRP A 150 1.75 13.54 -1.82
CA TRP A 150 0.59 14.02 -2.56
C TRP A 150 0.95 15.16 -3.52
N ASP A 151 1.60 16.20 -3.02
CA ASP A 151 2.05 17.37 -3.80
C ASP A 151 3.05 16.98 -4.89
N ALA A 152 3.87 15.96 -4.64
CA ALA A 152 4.75 15.38 -5.65
C ALA A 152 3.99 14.60 -6.74
N GLY A 153 2.66 14.49 -6.65
CA GLY A 153 1.73 13.95 -7.64
C GLY A 153 1.44 12.46 -7.48
N LEU A 154 1.51 11.91 -6.26
CA LEU A 154 0.99 10.58 -5.95
C LEU A 154 -0.41 10.70 -5.33
N VAL A 155 -1.30 9.76 -5.62
CA VAL A 155 -2.51 9.59 -4.81
C VAL A 155 -2.11 8.82 -3.56
N VAL A 156 -2.30 9.40 -2.38
CA VAL A 156 -1.99 8.76 -1.11
C VAL A 156 -3.26 8.19 -0.50
N VAL A 157 -3.22 6.92 -0.11
CA VAL A 157 -4.34 6.21 0.52
C VAL A 157 -3.87 5.65 1.85
N GLY A 158 -4.39 6.23 2.94
CA GLY A 158 -4.09 5.82 4.31
C GLY A 158 -5.26 5.07 4.97
N ALA A 159 -4.97 4.06 5.79
CA ALA A 159 -5.98 3.40 6.61
C ALA A 159 -6.37 4.28 7.82
N ALA A 160 -7.67 4.41 8.09
CA ALA A 160 -8.19 5.18 9.23
C ALA A 160 -7.87 4.57 10.62
N GLY A 161 -7.38 3.33 10.64
CA GLY A 161 -7.03 2.60 11.85
C GLY A 161 -8.18 1.84 12.51
N ASN A 162 -7.82 0.95 13.43
CA ASN A 162 -8.74 0.00 14.06
C ASN A 162 -9.00 0.30 15.55
N MET A 163 -8.65 1.51 16.01
CA MET A 163 -8.85 1.94 17.41
C MET A 163 -10.23 2.56 17.65
N GLY A 164 -11.13 2.49 16.66
CA GLY A 164 -12.51 2.90 16.82
C GLY A 164 -13.22 2.05 17.89
N PRO A 165 -14.10 2.65 18.71
CA PRO A 165 -14.55 4.05 18.68
C PRO A 165 -13.68 5.01 19.49
N LEU A 166 -12.54 4.57 20.05
CA LEU A 166 -11.84 5.28 21.12
C LEU A 166 -10.85 6.35 20.64
N LEU A 167 -10.10 6.11 19.56
CA LEU A 167 -9.08 7.04 19.06
C LEU A 167 -8.99 7.02 17.51
N PRO A 168 -8.86 8.19 16.84
CA PRO A 168 -8.56 8.25 15.41
C PRO A 168 -7.07 7.95 15.14
N VAL A 169 -6.76 7.34 13.99
CA VAL A 169 -5.39 7.34 13.45
C VAL A 169 -5.22 8.57 12.57
N ILE A 170 -4.15 9.32 12.80
CA ILE A 170 -3.90 10.59 12.14
C ILE A 170 -2.96 10.38 10.95
N TRP A 171 -3.49 10.50 9.73
CA TRP A 171 -2.72 10.57 8.49
C TRP A 171 -2.70 11.97 7.86
N GLY A 172 -3.12 13.00 8.60
CA GLY A 172 -3.23 14.37 8.12
C GLY A 172 -4.04 15.23 9.09
N HIS A 173 -4.02 16.55 8.91
CA HIS A 173 -4.99 17.43 9.56
C HIS A 173 -6.34 17.26 8.84
N THR A 174 -7.23 16.43 9.37
CA THR A 174 -8.66 16.57 9.03
C THR A 174 -9.14 17.90 9.60
N PRO A 175 -9.58 18.87 8.78
CA PRO A 175 -10.34 20.00 9.30
C PRO A 175 -11.59 19.42 9.97
N ALA A 176 -11.86 19.83 11.20
CA ALA A 176 -13.17 19.60 11.79
C ALA A 176 -14.21 20.24 10.85
N VAL A 177 -15.14 19.41 10.37
CA VAL A 177 -16.40 19.88 9.76
C VAL A 177 -17.28 20.52 10.81
#